data_AF-A0A946JCK4-F1
#
_entry.id   AF-A0A946JCK4-F1
#
_cell.length_a   1.000
_cell.length_b   1.000
_cell.length_c   1.000
_cell.angle_alpha   90.00
_cell.angle_beta   90.00
_cell.angle_gamma   90.00
#
_symmetry.space_group_name_H-M   'P 1'
#
loop_
_entity.id
_entity.type
_entity.pdbx_description
1 polymer ?
#
loop_
_entity_poly.entity_id
_entity_poly.type
_entity_poly.pdbx_seq_one_letter_code
_entity_poly.pdbx_strand_id
1 'polypeptide(L)'
;MYLEEVNNSIEKNSFLNETVEQLEKDFLMVGVNFDVPKPVLSYSSLFNFTIHLVDALQEKDSQKILNLLYRIDLSEEVVKNEMKQTDLSFTEMISEMIVKRELKKVIMYYYYSNLENQ
;
A
#
# COMPACT_ATOMS: atom_id res chain seq x y z
N MET A 1 13.83 7.85 -16.92
CA MET A 1 12.42 8.23 -16.68
C MET A 1 12.41 9.45 -15.80
N TYR A 2 12.00 10.60 -16.34
CA TYR A 2 11.99 11.86 -15.59
C TYR A 2 10.84 11.83 -14.58
N LEU A 3 11.03 12.45 -13.40
CA LEU A 3 9.99 12.56 -12.35
C LEU A 3 8.63 13.02 -12.90
N GLU A 4 8.63 13.74 -14.02
CA GLU A 4 7.46 14.18 -14.77
C GLU A 4 6.57 13.04 -15.29
N GLU A 5 7.14 11.92 -15.75
CA GLU A 5 6.36 10.75 -16.21
C GLU A 5 5.71 9.99 -15.04
N VAL A 6 6.41 9.94 -13.90
CA VAL A 6 5.86 9.39 -12.65
C VAL A 6 4.72 10.26 -12.16
N ASN A 7 4.91 11.58 -12.13
CA ASN A 7 3.89 12.54 -11.72
C ASN A 7 2.66 12.47 -12.63
N ASN A 8 2.85 12.47 -13.96
CA ASN A 8 1.75 12.33 -14.93
C ASN A 8 0.97 11.02 -14.76
N SER A 9 1.62 9.93 -14.36
CA SER A 9 0.99 8.62 -14.17
C SER A 9 0.23 8.51 -12.84
N ILE A 10 0.75 9.19 -11.79
CA ILE A 10 0.04 9.40 -10.53
C ILE A 10 -1.20 10.28 -10.79
N GLU A 11 -1.06 11.39 -11.52
CA GLU A 11 -2.17 12.29 -11.88
C GLU A 11 -3.25 11.61 -12.72
N LYS A 12 -2.87 10.66 -13.59
CA LYS A 12 -3.79 9.83 -14.37
C LYS A 12 -4.38 8.65 -13.59
N ASN A 13 -4.06 8.50 -12.31
CA ASN A 13 -4.49 7.41 -11.41
C ASN A 13 -4.10 5.99 -11.84
N SER A 14 -3.20 5.80 -12.83
CA SER A 14 -2.80 4.44 -13.27
C SER A 14 -2.10 3.71 -12.12
N PHE A 15 -1.09 4.33 -11.51
CA PHE A 15 -0.35 3.72 -10.42
C PHE A 15 -1.18 3.53 -9.16
N LEU A 16 -2.14 4.41 -8.87
CA LEU A 16 -3.03 4.26 -7.71
C LEU A 16 -3.98 3.07 -7.90
N ASN A 17 -4.54 2.89 -9.09
CA ASN A 17 -5.38 1.73 -9.39
C ASN A 17 -4.59 0.42 -9.36
N GLU A 18 -3.37 0.41 -9.89
CA GLU A 18 -2.48 -0.75 -9.81
C GLU A 18 -2.05 -1.05 -8.37
N THR A 19 -1.83 -0.01 -7.55
CA THR A 19 -1.54 -0.16 -6.11
C THR A 19 -2.71 -0.82 -5.40
N VAL A 20 -3.94 -0.41 -5.72
CA VAL A 20 -5.16 -1.03 -5.18
C VAL A 20 -5.26 -2.49 -5.56
N GLU A 21 -4.94 -2.85 -6.81
CA GLU A 21 -4.93 -4.26 -7.23
C GLU A 21 -3.90 -5.10 -6.48
N GLN A 22 -2.74 -4.52 -6.16
CA GLN A 22 -1.76 -5.21 -5.29
C GLN A 22 -2.30 -5.36 -3.88
N LEU A 23 -2.91 -4.32 -3.30
CA LEU A 23 -3.53 -4.39 -1.98
C LEU A 23 -4.65 -5.45 -1.93
N GLU A 24 -5.54 -5.48 -2.91
CA GLU A 24 -6.61 -6.50 -3.03
C GLU A 24 -6.00 -7.92 -3.03
N LYS A 25 -4.95 -8.15 -3.82
CA LYS A 25 -4.23 -9.43 -3.84
C LYS A 25 -3.54 -9.73 -2.51
N ASP A 26 -2.97 -8.72 -1.87
CA ASP A 26 -2.21 -8.85 -0.62
C ASP A 26 -3.09 -9.24 0.56
N PHE A 27 -4.26 -8.64 0.63
CA PHE A 27 -5.27 -8.94 1.64
C PHE A 27 -6.04 -10.24 1.35
N LEU A 28 -6.29 -10.57 0.07
CA LEU A 28 -6.99 -11.81 -0.28
C LEU A 28 -6.25 -13.05 0.20
N MET A 29 -4.91 -13.12 0.08
CA MET A 29 -4.18 -14.32 0.55
C MET A 29 -4.10 -14.42 2.08
N VAL A 30 -4.39 -13.35 2.83
CA VAL A 30 -4.58 -13.44 4.29
C VAL A 30 -6.06 -13.65 4.66
N GLY A 31 -6.90 -14.00 3.68
CA GLY A 31 -8.31 -14.33 3.86
C GLY A 31 -9.16 -13.10 4.16
N VAL A 32 -8.84 -11.97 3.53
CA VAL A 32 -9.58 -10.71 3.67
C VAL A 32 -10.00 -10.26 2.28
N ASN A 33 -11.32 -10.25 2.05
CA ASN A 33 -11.88 -9.82 0.78
C ASN A 33 -12.49 -8.42 0.94
N PHE A 34 -12.12 -7.51 0.05
CA PHE A 34 -12.71 -6.18 -0.06
C PHE A 34 -12.69 -5.75 -1.53
N ASP A 35 -13.59 -4.84 -1.86
CA ASP A 35 -13.63 -4.19 -3.17
C ASP A 35 -13.38 -2.70 -2.98
N VAL A 36 -12.45 -2.14 -3.75
CA VAL A 36 -12.25 -0.68 -3.80
C VAL A 36 -12.91 -0.14 -5.06
N PRO A 37 -13.77 0.88 -4.95
CA PRO A 37 -14.28 1.59 -6.11
C PRO A 37 -13.12 2.20 -6.91
N LYS A 38 -13.02 1.82 -8.20
CA LYS A 38 -12.05 2.35 -9.15
C LYS A 38 -12.75 3.38 -10.07
N PRO A 39 -12.08 4.47 -10.48
CA PRO A 39 -10.70 4.81 -10.18
C PRO A 39 -10.53 5.39 -8.77
N VAL A 40 -9.40 5.09 -8.13
CA VAL A 40 -9.02 5.76 -6.89
C VAL A 40 -8.52 7.15 -7.21
N LEU A 41 -9.13 8.16 -6.59
CA LEU A 41 -8.97 9.56 -6.98
C LEU A 41 -7.72 10.25 -6.42
N SER A 42 -7.15 9.71 -5.34
CA SER A 42 -5.97 10.30 -4.70
C SER A 42 -5.28 9.32 -3.75
N TYR A 43 -4.02 9.61 -3.43
CA TYR A 43 -3.28 8.91 -2.37
C TYR A 43 -4.01 8.99 -1.02
N SER A 44 -4.55 10.16 -0.65
CA SER A 44 -5.28 10.34 0.61
C SER A 44 -6.53 9.47 0.69
N SER A 45 -7.24 9.30 -0.43
CA SER A 45 -8.40 8.40 -0.50
C SER A 45 -7.99 6.94 -0.28
N LEU A 46 -6.89 6.51 -0.91
CA LEU A 46 -6.34 5.17 -0.72
C LEU A 46 -5.90 4.94 0.72
N PHE A 47 -5.18 5.91 1.29
CA PHE A 47 -4.72 5.88 2.67
C PHE A 47 -5.87 5.74 3.67
N ASN A 48 -6.90 6.59 3.56
CA ASN A 48 -8.09 6.50 4.41
C ASN A 48 -8.80 5.16 4.27
N PHE A 49 -8.88 4.63 3.06
CA PHE A 49 -9.45 3.31 2.83
C PHE A 49 -8.64 2.20 3.51
N THR A 50 -7.31 2.26 3.41
CA THR A 50 -6.42 1.31 4.10
C THR A 50 -6.53 1.42 5.62
N ILE A 51 -6.70 2.62 6.19
CA ILE A 51 -6.97 2.81 7.63
C ILE A 51 -8.20 1.99 8.05
N HIS A 52 -9.32 2.15 7.35
CA HIS A 52 -10.54 1.41 7.66
C HIS A 52 -10.37 -0.10 7.56
N LEU A 53 -9.57 -0.58 6.61
CA LEU A 53 -9.27 -2.01 6.49
C LEU A 53 -8.39 -2.51 7.64
N VAL A 54 -7.35 -1.77 8.00
CA VAL A 54 -6.43 -2.15 9.09
C VAL A 54 -7.17 -2.15 10.41
N ASP A 55 -7.99 -1.12 10.70
CA ASP A 55 -8.82 -1.08 11.90
C ASP A 55 -9.79 -2.28 11.95
N ALA A 56 -10.50 -2.56 10.85
CA ALA A 56 -11.42 -3.69 10.79
C ALA A 56 -10.71 -5.05 10.96
N LEU A 57 -9.45 -5.17 10.55
CA LEU A 57 -8.64 -6.37 10.79
C LEU A 57 -8.15 -6.46 12.21
N GLN A 58 -7.76 -5.35 12.82
CA GLN A 58 -7.27 -5.31 14.18
C GLN A 58 -8.36 -5.74 15.16
N GLU A 59 -9.61 -5.33 14.93
CA GLU A 59 -10.77 -5.73 15.74
C GLU A 59 -11.13 -7.22 15.59
N LYS A 60 -10.95 -7.79 14.38
CA LYS A 60 -11.41 -9.15 14.08
C LYS A 60 -10.36 -10.22 14.32
N ASP A 61 -9.12 -9.98 13.89
CA ASP A 61 -8.04 -10.95 13.93
C ASP A 61 -6.67 -10.25 13.75
N SER A 62 -6.04 -9.91 14.87
CA SER A 62 -4.72 -9.26 14.87
C SER A 62 -3.61 -10.11 14.25
N GLN A 63 -3.77 -11.44 14.17
CA GLN A 63 -2.80 -12.32 13.51
C GLN A 63 -2.78 -12.08 11.99
N LYS A 64 -3.92 -11.70 11.38
CA LYS A 64 -3.97 -11.36 9.95
C LYS A 64 -3.17 -10.13 9.60
N ILE A 65 -3.09 -9.14 10.50
CA ILE A 65 -2.24 -7.97 10.31
C ILE A 65 -0.77 -8.40 10.27
N LEU A 66 -0.32 -9.21 11.22
CA LEU A 66 1.07 -9.69 11.21
C LEU A 66 1.38 -10.46 9.92
N ASN A 67 0.49 -11.35 9.50
CA ASN A 67 0.65 -12.11 8.25
C ASN A 67 0.70 -11.20 7.01
N LEU A 68 -0.13 -10.15 6.97
CA LEU A 68 -0.10 -9.15 5.91
C LEU A 68 1.24 -8.41 5.89
N LEU A 69 1.69 -7.90 7.04
CA LEU A 69 2.94 -7.16 7.18
C LEU A 69 4.14 -7.98 6.70
N TYR A 70 4.24 -9.26 7.09
CA TYR A 70 5.29 -10.15 6.60
C TYR A 70 5.27 -10.30 5.08
N ARG A 71 4.09 -10.39 4.47
CA ARG A 71 3.96 -10.61 3.04
C ARG A 71 4.40 -9.42 2.19
N ILE A 72 4.22 -8.20 2.70
CA ILE A 72 4.63 -6.97 2.02
C ILE A 72 6.02 -6.48 2.47
N ASP A 73 6.81 -7.37 3.08
CA ASP A 73 8.16 -7.09 3.59
C ASP A 73 8.20 -5.97 4.66
N LEU A 74 7.17 -5.83 5.48
CA LEU A 74 7.18 -4.99 6.68
C LEU A 74 7.49 -5.86 7.89
N SER A 75 8.79 -6.02 8.19
CA SER A 75 9.22 -6.76 9.38
C SER A 75 8.89 -6.01 10.67
N GLU A 76 8.82 -6.75 11.79
CA GLU A 76 8.61 -6.17 13.11
C GLU A 76 9.67 -5.11 13.47
N GLU A 77 10.91 -5.29 13.01
CA GLU A 77 11.98 -4.30 13.21
C GLU A 77 11.69 -2.99 12.47
N VAL A 78 11.25 -3.08 11.21
CA VAL A 78 10.89 -1.89 10.41
C VAL A 78 9.73 -1.15 11.05
N VAL A 79 8.69 -1.88 11.48
CA VAL A 79 7.54 -1.29 12.19
C VAL A 79 7.96 -0.63 13.50
N LYS A 80 8.76 -1.30 14.33
CA LYS A 80 9.25 -0.73 15.60
C LYS A 80 10.13 0.49 15.41
N ASN A 81 10.90 0.56 14.32
CA ASN A 81 11.71 1.73 14.00
C ASN A 81 10.84 2.90 13.57
N GLU A 82 9.83 2.66 12.74
CA GLU A 82 8.86 3.69 12.33
C GLU A 82 8.09 4.25 13.53
N MET A 83 7.64 3.38 14.45
CA MET A 83 6.93 3.77 15.68
C MET A 83 7.72 4.75 16.57
N LYS A 84 9.06 4.76 16.49
CA LYS A 84 9.90 5.68 17.28
C LYS A 84 10.06 7.05 16.63
N GLN A 85 9.71 7.17 15.36
CA GLN A 85 9.98 8.35 14.52
C GLN A 85 8.70 9.10 14.14
N THR A 86 7.54 8.46 14.26
CA THR A 86 6.25 9.02 13.87
C THR A 86 5.40 9.43 15.07
N ASP A 87 4.59 10.48 14.89
CA ASP A 87 3.54 10.88 15.82
C ASP A 87 2.17 10.25 15.47
N LEU A 88 2.11 9.46 14.39
CA LEU A 88 0.89 8.78 13.93
C LEU A 88 0.45 7.70 14.93
N SER A 89 -0.87 7.43 14.97
CA SER A 89 -1.36 6.23 15.64
C SER A 89 -0.86 4.96 14.95
N PHE A 90 -0.90 3.82 15.65
CA PHE A 90 -0.45 2.55 15.09
C PHE A 90 -1.18 2.18 13.79
N THR A 91 -2.50 2.34 13.73
CA THR A 91 -3.29 2.08 12.51
C THR A 91 -2.87 2.99 11.37
N GLU A 92 -2.77 4.31 11.63
CA GLU A 92 -2.37 5.28 10.61
C GLU A 92 -0.97 4.98 10.08
N MET A 93 -0.01 4.74 10.97
CA MET A 93 1.36 4.40 10.61
C MET A 93 1.39 3.13 9.74
N ILE A 94 0.77 2.04 10.19
CA ILE A 94 0.74 0.78 9.42
C ILE A 94 0.08 0.97 8.06
N SER A 95 -1.03 1.70 8.01
CA SER A 95 -1.73 1.99 6.76
C SER A 95 -0.86 2.78 5.79
N GLU A 96 -0.10 3.75 6.32
CA GLU A 96 0.80 4.57 5.51
C GLU A 96 1.94 3.72 4.94
N MET A 97 2.54 2.87 5.79
CA MET A 97 3.60 1.96 5.38
C MET A 97 3.12 0.98 4.30
N ILE A 98 1.92 0.41 4.46
CA ILE A 98 1.29 -0.49 3.47
C ILE A 98 1.15 0.22 2.11
N VAL A 99 0.51 1.39 2.07
CA VAL A 99 0.26 2.11 0.81
C VAL A 99 1.58 2.55 0.16
N LYS A 100 2.53 3.08 0.93
CA LYS A 100 3.86 3.45 0.42
C LYS A 100 4.60 2.25 -0.18
N ARG A 101 4.50 1.08 0.46
CA ARG A 101 5.19 -0.14 0.01
C ARG A 101 4.66 -0.64 -1.33
N GLU A 102 3.33 -0.73 -1.46
CA GLU A 102 2.70 -1.19 -2.69
C GLU A 102 2.87 -0.17 -3.83
N LEU A 103 2.74 1.13 -3.53
CA LEU A 103 2.99 2.17 -4.53
C LEU A 103 4.44 2.14 -5.03
N LYS A 104 5.41 1.99 -4.13
CA LYS A 104 6.83 1.86 -4.49
C LYS A 104 7.05 0.65 -5.41
N LYS A 105 6.42 -0.48 -5.11
CA LYS A 105 6.52 -1.72 -5.91
C LYS A 105 5.97 -1.52 -7.32
N VAL A 106 4.81 -0.88 -7.46
CA VAL A 106 4.20 -0.54 -8.77
C VAL A 106 5.10 0.40 -9.57
N ILE A 107 5.59 1.48 -8.96
CA ILE A 107 6.49 2.44 -9.61
C ILE A 107 7.79 1.75 -10.06
N MET A 108 8.36 0.90 -9.20
CA MET A 108 9.57 0.14 -9.51
C MET A 108 9.33 -0.80 -10.69
N TYR A 109 8.25 -1.57 -10.67
CA TYR A 109 7.90 -2.46 -11.78
C TYR A 109 7.80 -1.69 -13.10
N TYR A 110 7.06 -0.57 -13.13
CA TYR A 110 6.96 0.27 -14.31
C TYR A 110 8.32 0.80 -14.78
N TYR A 111 9.17 1.27 -13.87
CA TYR A 111 10.48 1.81 -14.21
C TYR A 111 11.38 0.76 -14.87
N TYR A 112 11.46 -0.45 -14.30
CA TYR A 112 12.35 -1.51 -14.82
C TYR A 112 11.78 -2.22 -16.05
N SER A 113 10.46 -2.44 -16.12
CA SER A 113 9.84 -3.03 -17.32
C SER A 113 9.92 -2.12 -18.54
N ASN A 114 10.00 -0.80 -18.36
CA ASN A 114 10.25 0.13 -19.47
C ASN A 114 11.74 0.23 -19.86
N LEU A 115 12.67 -0.12 -18.97
CA LEU A 115 14.10 -0.16 -19.28
C LEU A 115 14.49 -1.35 -20.17
N GLU A 116 13.79 -2.49 -20.05
CA GLU A 116 14.05 -3.66 -20.90
C GLU A 116 13.50 -3.52 -22.34
N ASN A 117 12.68 -2.49 -22.60
CA ASN A 117 12.08 -2.19 -23.89
C ASN A 117 12.78 -1.03 -24.65
N GLN A 118 13.95 -0.58 -24.18
CA GLN A 118 14.81 0.44 -24.82
C GLN A 118 16.17 -0.14 -25.20
#